data_AF-O26856-F1
#
_entry.id   AF-O26856-F1
#
_cell.length_a   1.000
_cell.length_b   1.000
_cell.length_c   1.000
_cell.angle_alpha   90.00
_cell.angle_beta   90.00
_cell.angle_gamma   90.00
#
_symmetry.space_group_name_H-M   'P 1'
#
loop_
_entity.id
_entity.type
_entity.pdbx_description
1 polymer ?
#
loop_
_entity_poly.entity_id
_entity_poly.type
_entity_poly.pdbx_seq_one_letter_code
_entity_poly.pdbx_strand_id
1 'polypeptide(L)'
;MFDPPALKNSVISFLNKRRHSSGGYTLYEGLPDSKNTYYAIRSFEVLDHEPPRLEETLDWLEDVHRGGTFAAQGLFYRCSILRDYGRNFEIPEKFTEMLRTSYRKSSLEITFYMDSVLRMHGEYLDEIPEWVLSIQNEDGGFGAYGSDIINTRFALEILNGHGMKIPGDEVLQFTDSCFSDGAWNFTPISYPPYIETVHSGFRINEILRGKVSDVTRFIMKIRNPDGGFRRSVYMGISEPEYTYRAIYMLASIHGW
;
A
#
# COMPACT_ATOMS: atom_id res chain seq x y z
N MET A 1 -22.65 -14.73 4.61
CA MET A 1 -21.61 -15.78 4.62
C MET A 1 -20.52 -15.34 3.66
N PHE A 2 -19.25 -15.49 4.00
CA PHE A 2 -18.15 -15.19 3.07
C PHE A 2 -18.16 -16.24 1.95
N ASP A 3 -18.22 -15.78 0.71
CA ASP A 3 -18.25 -16.61 -0.51
C ASP A 3 -17.11 -16.12 -1.43
N PRO A 4 -15.92 -16.75 -1.37
CA PRO A 4 -14.74 -16.27 -2.07
C PRO A 4 -14.92 -16.18 -3.60
N PRO A 5 -15.46 -17.20 -4.30
CA PRO A 5 -15.72 -17.10 -5.74
C PRO A 5 -16.63 -15.94 -6.14
N ALA A 6 -17.75 -15.75 -5.43
CA ALA A 6 -18.67 -14.65 -5.73
C ALA A 6 -18.03 -13.28 -5.44
N LEU A 7 -17.21 -13.18 -4.38
CA LEU A 7 -16.45 -11.98 -4.09
C LEU A 7 -15.43 -11.66 -5.19
N LYS A 8 -14.58 -12.63 -5.55
CA LYS A 8 -13.56 -12.50 -6.61
C LYS A 8 -14.18 -11.96 -7.91
N ASN A 9 -15.27 -12.58 -8.36
CA ASN A 9 -15.96 -12.14 -9.58
C ASN A 9 -16.50 -10.71 -9.49
N SER A 10 -17.06 -10.31 -8.34
CA SER A 10 -17.56 -8.94 -8.16
C SER A 10 -16.44 -7.89 -8.15
N VAL A 11 -15.28 -8.22 -7.58
CA VAL A 11 -14.10 -7.33 -7.55
C VAL A 11 -13.51 -7.19 -8.95
N ILE A 12 -13.38 -8.29 -9.69
CA ILE A 12 -12.96 -8.26 -11.10
C ILE A 12 -13.91 -7.37 -11.92
N SER A 13 -15.22 -7.54 -11.75
CA SER A 13 -16.20 -6.68 -12.42
C SER A 13 -16.07 -5.21 -12.03
N PHE A 14 -15.75 -4.91 -10.77
CA PHE A 14 -15.52 -3.55 -10.30
C PHE A 14 -14.29 -2.93 -10.97
N LEU A 15 -13.15 -3.64 -10.98
CA LEU A 15 -11.90 -3.17 -11.58
C LEU A 15 -12.02 -2.98 -13.09
N ASN A 16 -12.70 -3.89 -13.78
CA ASN A 16 -12.92 -3.80 -15.23
C ASN A 16 -13.68 -2.52 -15.63
N LYS A 17 -14.61 -2.05 -14.80
CA LYS A 17 -15.33 -0.78 -15.03
C LYS A 17 -14.44 0.45 -14.85
N ARG A 18 -13.32 0.32 -14.14
CA ARG A 18 -12.36 1.41 -13.90
C ARG A 18 -11.25 1.48 -14.94
N ARG A 19 -11.17 0.51 -15.84
CA ARG A 19 -10.20 0.53 -16.92
C ARG A 19 -10.54 1.63 -17.92
N HIS A 20 -9.59 2.52 -18.17
CA HIS A 20 -9.71 3.55 -19.19
C HIS A 20 -9.30 3.00 -20.57
N SER A 21 -9.80 3.60 -21.65
CA SER A 21 -9.47 3.19 -23.03
C SER A 21 -7.99 3.39 -23.36
N SER A 22 -7.32 4.35 -22.72
CA SER A 22 -5.88 4.61 -22.91
C SER A 22 -4.95 3.61 -22.23
N GLY A 23 -5.46 2.66 -21.43
CA GLY A 23 -4.65 1.61 -20.79
C GLY A 23 -4.61 1.66 -19.26
N GLY A 24 -4.57 2.85 -18.66
CA GLY A 24 -4.57 3.00 -17.19
C GLY A 24 -5.95 2.81 -16.54
N TYR A 25 -6.02 2.97 -15.21
CA TYR A 25 -7.25 2.86 -14.42
C TYR A 25 -7.62 4.20 -13.74
N THR A 26 -8.91 4.41 -13.52
CA THR A 26 -9.48 5.62 -12.92
C THR A 26 -10.10 5.37 -11.54
N LEU A 27 -10.29 6.44 -10.78
CA LEU A 27 -11.09 6.41 -9.55
C LEU A 27 -12.59 6.28 -9.84
N TYR A 28 -13.10 6.82 -10.94
CA TYR A 28 -14.50 6.68 -11.36
C TYR A 28 -14.60 6.88 -12.87
N GLU A 29 -14.43 8.12 -13.31
CA GLU A 29 -14.40 8.54 -14.72
C GLU A 29 -13.29 9.59 -14.90
N GLY A 30 -12.89 9.84 -16.14
CA GLY A 30 -11.86 10.84 -16.48
C GLY A 30 -10.49 10.23 -16.76
N LEU A 31 -9.44 11.03 -16.50
CA LEU A 31 -8.07 10.63 -16.81
C LEU A 31 -7.59 9.52 -15.85
N PRO A 32 -6.97 8.45 -16.37
CA PRO A 32 -6.35 7.45 -15.52
C PRO A 32 -5.08 8.00 -14.85
N ASP A 33 -4.72 7.39 -13.73
CA ASP A 33 -3.54 7.78 -12.96
C ASP A 33 -2.74 6.57 -12.47
N SER A 34 -1.48 6.80 -12.08
CA SER A 34 -0.58 5.73 -11.66
C SER A 34 -1.01 5.04 -10.37
N LYS A 35 -1.70 5.74 -9.45
CA LYS A 35 -2.15 5.18 -8.17
C LYS A 35 -3.24 4.14 -8.41
N ASN A 36 -4.30 4.53 -9.13
CA ASN A 36 -5.42 3.64 -9.42
C ASN A 36 -5.00 2.47 -10.33
N THR A 37 -4.08 2.73 -11.26
CA THR A 37 -3.49 1.67 -12.11
C THR A 37 -2.70 0.67 -11.28
N TYR A 38 -1.82 1.14 -10.39
CA TYR A 38 -1.05 0.27 -9.49
C TYR A 38 -1.98 -0.63 -8.67
N TYR A 39 -2.95 -0.05 -7.97
CA TYR A 39 -3.83 -0.85 -7.10
C TYR A 39 -4.76 -1.77 -7.88
N ALA A 40 -5.15 -1.43 -9.11
CA ALA A 40 -5.89 -2.34 -9.96
C ALA A 40 -5.04 -3.56 -10.36
N ILE A 41 -3.82 -3.35 -10.85
CA ILE A 41 -2.91 -4.45 -11.21
C ILE A 41 -2.58 -5.33 -10.01
N ARG A 42 -2.22 -4.73 -8.86
CA ARG A 42 -1.99 -5.48 -7.62
C ARG A 42 -3.21 -6.26 -7.15
N SER A 43 -4.41 -5.74 -7.40
CA SER A 43 -5.64 -6.47 -7.07
C SER A 43 -5.83 -7.71 -7.93
N PHE A 44 -5.58 -7.61 -9.23
CA PHE A 44 -5.62 -8.75 -10.15
C PHE A 44 -4.59 -9.83 -9.76
N GLU A 45 -3.37 -9.43 -9.40
CA GLU A 45 -2.32 -10.32 -8.91
C GLU A 45 -2.75 -11.07 -7.64
N VAL A 46 -3.27 -10.35 -6.63
CA VAL A 46 -3.78 -10.96 -5.40
C VAL A 46 -4.90 -11.96 -5.68
N LEU A 47 -5.75 -11.67 -6.67
CA LEU A 47 -6.86 -12.54 -7.05
C LEU A 47 -6.42 -13.72 -7.92
N ASP A 48 -5.15 -13.86 -8.29
CA ASP A 48 -4.70 -14.83 -9.29
C ASP A 48 -5.56 -14.77 -10.55
N HIS A 49 -5.61 -13.58 -11.15
CA HIS A 49 -6.34 -13.29 -12.38
C HIS A 49 -5.53 -12.35 -13.27
N GLU A 50 -5.42 -12.67 -14.55
CA GLU A 50 -4.67 -11.83 -15.48
C GLU A 50 -5.37 -10.47 -15.70
N PRO A 51 -4.66 -9.33 -15.56
CA PRO A 51 -5.23 -8.02 -15.88
C PRO A 51 -5.65 -7.94 -17.36
N PRO A 52 -6.86 -7.46 -17.68
CA PRO A 52 -7.31 -7.35 -19.05
C PRO A 52 -6.47 -6.36 -19.87
N ARG A 53 -5.97 -6.82 -21.02
CA ARG A 53 -5.13 -6.02 -21.93
C ARG A 53 -3.93 -5.43 -21.18
N LEU A 54 -3.25 -6.28 -20.40
CA LEU A 54 -2.08 -5.94 -19.60
C LEU A 54 -1.02 -5.20 -20.40
N GLU A 55 -0.69 -5.66 -21.61
CA GLU A 55 0.31 -5.00 -22.47
C GLU A 55 -0.03 -3.54 -22.76
N GLU A 56 -1.29 -3.21 -23.08
CA GLU A 56 -1.71 -1.81 -23.27
C GLU A 56 -1.55 -0.99 -21.98
N THR A 57 -1.74 -1.60 -20.81
CA THR A 57 -1.53 -0.93 -19.52
C THR A 57 -0.03 -0.70 -19.26
N LEU A 58 0.83 -1.66 -19.62
CA LEU A 58 2.28 -1.53 -19.48
C LEU A 58 2.84 -0.45 -20.43
N ASP A 59 2.39 -0.44 -21.69
CA ASP A 59 2.76 0.60 -22.66
C ASP A 59 2.32 2.00 -22.16
N TRP A 60 1.10 2.10 -21.62
CA TRP A 60 0.62 3.34 -21.01
C TRP A 60 1.48 3.77 -19.82
N LEU A 61 1.91 2.84 -18.95
CA LEU A 61 2.79 3.16 -17.83
C LEU A 61 4.15 3.68 -18.31
N GLU A 62 4.72 3.10 -19.36
CA GLU A 62 5.97 3.57 -19.97
C GLU A 62 5.82 4.98 -20.57
N ASP A 63 4.72 5.25 -21.27
CA ASP A 63 4.42 6.59 -21.81
C ASP A 63 4.29 7.63 -20.68
N VAL A 64 3.53 7.32 -19.63
CA VAL A 64 3.36 8.21 -18.47
C VAL A 64 4.67 8.39 -17.71
N HIS A 65 5.51 7.36 -17.65
CA HIS A 65 6.85 7.45 -17.06
C HIS A 65 7.77 8.38 -17.86
N ARG A 66 7.78 8.25 -19.20
CA ARG A 66 8.54 9.12 -20.11
C ARG A 66 8.06 10.58 -20.07
N GLY A 67 6.78 10.82 -19.77
CA GLY A 67 6.17 12.16 -19.70
C GLY A 67 6.74 13.11 -18.63
N GLY A 68 7.54 12.62 -17.68
CA GLY A 68 8.45 13.49 -16.92
C GLY A 68 7.91 14.13 -15.63
N THR A 69 6.68 13.83 -15.19
CA THR A 69 6.15 14.30 -13.90
C THR A 69 6.33 13.25 -12.82
N PHE A 70 7.09 13.57 -11.77
CA PHE A 70 7.49 12.61 -10.73
C PHE A 70 7.26 13.15 -9.34
N ALA A 71 6.06 12.93 -8.81
CA ALA A 71 5.90 12.84 -7.35
C ALA A 71 6.45 11.47 -6.91
N ALA A 72 7.12 11.39 -5.76
CA ALA A 72 7.73 10.15 -5.26
C ALA A 72 6.75 8.97 -5.24
N GLN A 73 5.51 9.21 -4.81
CA GLN A 73 4.44 8.21 -4.80
C GLN A 73 4.08 7.70 -6.21
N GLY A 74 3.85 8.60 -7.17
CA GLY A 74 3.52 8.20 -8.55
C GLY A 74 4.69 7.53 -9.28
N LEU A 75 5.92 7.92 -8.94
CA LEU A 75 7.14 7.27 -9.42
C LEU A 75 7.25 5.85 -8.87
N PHE A 76 7.06 5.65 -7.57
CA PHE A 76 7.01 4.32 -6.93
C PHE A 76 5.99 3.41 -7.63
N TYR A 77 4.76 3.88 -7.84
CA TYR A 77 3.71 3.08 -8.48
C TYR A 77 4.09 2.61 -9.89
N ARG A 78 4.66 3.50 -10.71
CA ARG A 78 5.08 3.16 -12.08
C ARG A 78 6.27 2.21 -12.08
N CYS A 79 7.35 2.57 -11.39
CA CYS A 79 8.57 1.78 -11.31
C CYS A 79 8.31 0.38 -10.74
N SER A 80 7.44 0.28 -9.73
CA SER A 80 7.12 -1.01 -9.13
C SER A 80 6.47 -1.98 -10.14
N ILE A 81 5.49 -1.52 -10.92
CA ILE A 81 4.85 -2.39 -11.92
C ILE A 81 5.81 -2.66 -13.07
N LEU A 82 6.45 -1.63 -13.63
CA LEU A 82 7.36 -1.81 -14.76
C LEU A 82 8.48 -2.80 -14.43
N ARG A 83 9.09 -2.70 -13.24
CA ARG A 83 10.10 -3.64 -12.76
C ARG A 83 9.57 -5.07 -12.66
N ASP A 84 8.41 -5.25 -12.02
CA ASP A 84 7.86 -6.59 -11.75
C ASP A 84 7.50 -7.32 -13.05
N TYR A 85 7.14 -6.58 -14.11
CA TYR A 85 6.88 -7.12 -15.46
C TYR A 85 8.09 -7.04 -16.40
N GLY A 86 9.31 -6.81 -15.87
CA GLY A 86 10.55 -6.82 -16.65
C GLY A 86 10.65 -5.73 -17.72
N ARG A 87 9.86 -4.65 -17.59
CA ARG A 87 9.95 -3.48 -18.47
C ARG A 87 11.09 -2.59 -18.01
N ASN A 88 11.81 -2.03 -18.97
CA ASN A 88 12.89 -1.09 -18.69
C ASN A 88 12.31 0.30 -18.38
N PHE A 89 12.86 0.94 -17.37
CA PHE A 89 12.56 2.34 -17.06
C PHE A 89 13.81 3.01 -16.52
N GLU A 90 13.98 4.28 -16.89
CA GLU A 90 15.09 5.12 -16.40
C GLU A 90 14.51 6.28 -15.62
N ILE A 91 15.15 6.63 -14.51
CA ILE A 91 14.83 7.83 -13.76
C ILE A 91 15.93 8.86 -14.02
N PRO A 92 15.59 10.08 -14.46
CA PRO A 92 16.59 11.10 -14.67
C PRO A 92 17.34 11.42 -13.36
N GLU A 93 18.66 11.60 -13.44
CA GLU A 93 19.53 11.76 -12.26
C GLU A 93 19.12 12.91 -11.33
N LYS A 94 18.54 13.98 -11.88
CA LYS A 94 18.00 15.09 -11.06
C LYS A 94 16.90 14.64 -10.09
N PHE A 95 16.15 13.58 -10.44
CA PHE A 95 15.10 13.04 -9.61
C PHE A 95 15.67 12.07 -8.57
N THR A 96 16.59 11.18 -8.94
CA THR A 96 17.28 10.32 -7.97
C THR A 96 17.97 11.17 -6.90
N GLU A 97 18.67 12.23 -7.29
CA GLU A 97 19.29 13.19 -6.35
C GLU A 97 18.27 13.88 -5.43
N MET A 98 17.08 14.22 -5.95
CA MET A 98 16.00 14.76 -5.12
C MET A 98 15.53 13.74 -4.08
N LEU A 99 15.41 12.45 -4.43
CA LEU A 99 15.05 11.39 -3.50
C LEU A 99 16.10 11.25 -2.39
N ARG A 100 17.40 11.25 -2.74
CA ARG A 100 18.52 11.15 -1.79
C ARG A 100 18.54 12.27 -0.75
N THR A 101 18.12 13.47 -1.13
CA THR A 101 18.26 14.67 -0.30
C THR A 101 16.99 15.09 0.45
N SER A 102 15.82 14.55 0.08
CA SER A 102 14.52 15.03 0.58
C SER A 102 13.83 14.10 1.59
N TYR A 103 14.35 12.89 1.81
CA TYR A 103 13.67 11.88 2.64
C TYR A 103 13.40 12.36 4.08
N ARG A 104 14.36 13.03 4.75
CA ARG A 104 14.17 13.52 6.13
C ARG A 104 13.13 14.63 6.28
N LYS A 105 12.80 15.32 5.19
CA LYS A 105 11.84 16.44 5.18
C LYS A 105 10.41 15.97 4.86
N SER A 106 10.25 14.69 4.55
CA SER A 106 9.00 14.10 4.07
C SER A 106 8.32 13.30 5.18
N SER A 107 7.03 13.02 5.01
CA SER A 107 6.36 12.02 5.86
C SER A 107 6.98 10.65 5.63
N LEU A 108 6.86 9.75 6.61
CA LEU A 108 7.44 8.41 6.53
C LEU A 108 6.85 7.58 5.37
N GLU A 109 5.60 7.81 5.02
CA GLU A 109 4.98 7.27 3.80
C GLU A 109 5.73 7.69 2.53
N ILE A 110 5.98 9.00 2.38
CA ILE A 110 6.69 9.52 1.21
C ILE A 110 8.13 9.03 1.22
N THR A 111 8.78 8.98 2.38
CA THR A 111 10.11 8.38 2.54
C THR A 111 10.14 6.92 2.11
N PHE A 112 9.14 6.11 2.47
CA PHE A 112 9.02 4.74 1.99
C PHE A 112 8.96 4.65 0.46
N TYR A 113 8.20 5.54 -0.21
CA TYR A 113 8.16 5.57 -1.67
C TYR A 113 9.51 5.98 -2.28
N MET A 114 10.16 7.01 -1.72
CA MET A 114 11.50 7.45 -2.15
C MET A 114 12.53 6.33 -2.01
N ASP A 115 12.61 5.73 -0.82
CA ASP A 115 13.48 4.61 -0.47
C ASP A 115 13.25 3.41 -1.40
N SER A 116 11.99 3.03 -1.61
CA SER A 116 11.64 1.91 -2.47
C SER A 116 12.08 2.13 -3.90
N VAL A 117 11.95 3.36 -4.43
CA VAL A 117 12.43 3.70 -5.76
C VAL A 117 13.96 3.62 -5.83
N LEU A 118 14.69 4.17 -4.84
CA LEU A 118 16.15 4.08 -4.81
C LEU A 118 16.63 2.61 -4.79
N ARG A 119 16.04 1.78 -3.93
CA ARG A 119 16.36 0.35 -3.86
C ARG A 119 16.06 -0.41 -5.14
N MET A 120 14.99 -0.03 -5.88
CA MET A 120 14.71 -0.59 -7.21
C MET A 120 15.84 -0.31 -8.22
N HIS A 121 16.65 0.72 -8.01
CA HIS A 121 17.80 1.08 -8.84
C HIS A 121 19.13 0.59 -8.25
N GLY A 122 19.08 -0.28 -7.23
CA GLY A 122 20.29 -0.78 -6.57
C GLY A 122 20.96 0.23 -5.64
N GLU A 123 20.30 1.34 -5.32
CA GLU A 123 20.81 2.34 -4.38
C GLU A 123 20.22 2.11 -2.98
N TYR A 124 21.11 1.89 -2.01
CA TYR A 124 20.77 1.71 -0.60
C TYR A 124 21.46 2.81 0.20
N LEU A 125 20.67 3.67 0.85
CA LEU A 125 21.18 4.73 1.71
C LEU A 125 21.09 4.28 3.16
N ASP A 126 22.24 4.03 3.79
CA ASP A 126 22.34 3.54 5.18
C ASP A 126 21.74 4.54 6.18
N GLU A 127 21.71 5.83 5.84
CA GLU A 127 21.18 6.89 6.71
C GLU A 127 19.64 6.86 6.82
N ILE A 128 18.95 6.18 5.90
CA ILE A 128 17.49 6.02 5.94
C ILE A 128 17.07 5.13 7.12
N PRO A 129 17.52 3.87 7.25
CA PRO A 129 17.16 3.04 8.39
C PRO A 129 17.62 3.64 9.72
N GLU A 130 18.78 4.30 9.78
CA GLU A 130 19.22 5.04 10.97
C GLU A 130 18.23 6.14 11.37
N TRP A 131 17.78 6.94 10.40
CA TRP A 131 16.77 7.98 10.65
C TRP A 131 15.42 7.37 11.08
N VAL A 132 14.99 6.29 10.43
CA VAL A 132 13.75 5.59 10.81
C VAL A 132 13.80 5.10 12.26
N LEU A 133 14.90 4.47 12.67
CA LEU A 133 15.09 4.04 14.07
C LEU A 133 15.09 5.23 15.04
N SER A 134 15.63 6.39 14.63
CA SER A 134 15.68 7.57 15.49
C SER A 134 14.31 8.21 15.80
N ILE A 135 13.26 7.85 15.06
CA ILE A 135 11.88 8.36 15.25
C ILE A 135 10.94 7.31 15.88
N GLN A 136 11.49 6.26 16.49
CA GLN A 136 10.74 5.37 17.37
C GLN A 136 10.52 6.07 18.72
N ASN A 137 9.29 6.03 19.23
CA ASN A 137 8.92 6.63 20.52
C ASN A 137 8.99 5.59 21.66
N GLU A 138 8.93 6.06 22.91
CA GLU A 138 8.98 5.21 24.11
C GLU A 138 7.87 4.16 24.18
N ASP A 139 6.74 4.39 23.51
CA ASP A 139 5.64 3.43 23.43
C ASP A 139 5.89 2.29 22.43
N GLY A 140 7.01 2.32 21.72
CA GLY A 140 7.42 1.34 20.71
C GLY A 140 6.97 1.67 19.29
N GLY A 141 6.00 2.57 19.10
CA GLY A 141 5.55 2.98 17.78
C GLY A 141 6.49 4.00 17.12
N PHE A 142 6.25 4.30 15.85
CA PHE A 142 7.05 5.26 15.07
C PHE A 142 6.26 6.50 14.68
N GLY A 143 6.93 7.65 14.69
CA GLY A 143 6.43 8.91 14.14
C GLY A 143 7.08 10.13 14.79
N ALA A 144 7.35 11.17 13.99
CA ALA A 144 8.13 12.34 14.42
C ALA A 144 7.45 13.22 15.49
N TYR A 145 6.13 13.16 15.60
CA TYR A 145 5.33 13.94 16.56
C TYR A 145 4.50 13.05 17.49
N GLY A 146 4.85 11.76 17.56
CA GLY A 146 4.09 10.73 18.25
C GLY A 146 3.82 9.54 17.34
N SER A 147 3.53 8.41 17.98
CA SER A 147 3.32 7.13 17.30
C SER A 147 1.93 7.01 16.70
N ASP A 148 1.88 6.48 15.48
CA ASP A 148 0.66 5.99 14.86
C ASP A 148 0.91 4.70 14.08
N ILE A 149 -0.14 3.94 13.84
CA ILE A 149 -0.01 2.61 13.23
C ILE A 149 0.45 2.64 11.77
N ILE A 150 0.16 3.73 11.04
CA ILE A 150 0.50 3.86 9.62
C ILE A 150 2.01 4.13 9.47
N ASN A 151 2.52 5.10 10.24
CA ASN A 151 3.94 5.39 10.31
C ASN A 151 4.71 4.18 10.84
N THR A 152 4.20 3.52 11.89
CA THR A 152 4.79 2.28 12.40
C THR A 152 4.94 1.22 11.31
N ARG A 153 3.91 0.97 10.50
CA ARG A 153 4.05 0.04 9.36
C ARG A 153 5.12 0.50 8.37
N PHE A 154 5.09 1.76 7.94
CA PHE A 154 6.07 2.25 6.96
C PHE A 154 7.51 2.16 7.49
N ALA A 155 7.74 2.43 8.78
CA ALA A 155 9.03 2.21 9.42
C ALA A 155 9.48 0.75 9.25
N LEU A 156 8.62 -0.21 9.58
CA LEU A 156 8.95 -1.63 9.47
C LEU A 156 9.24 -2.06 8.03
N GLU A 157 8.46 -1.59 7.05
CA GLU A 157 8.66 -1.92 5.64
C GLU A 157 10.01 -1.37 5.13
N ILE A 158 10.40 -0.16 5.55
CA ILE A 158 11.72 0.41 5.22
C ILE A 158 12.82 -0.44 5.89
N LEU A 159 12.75 -0.68 7.19
CA LEU A 159 13.75 -1.45 7.93
C LEU A 159 13.91 -2.87 7.35
N ASN A 160 12.80 -3.53 7.02
CA ASN A 160 12.79 -4.83 6.37
C ASN A 160 13.43 -4.78 4.97
N GLY A 161 13.14 -3.75 4.19
CA GLY A 161 13.72 -3.53 2.87
C GLY A 161 15.25 -3.33 2.86
N HIS A 162 15.81 -2.91 4.00
CA HIS A 162 17.25 -2.79 4.25
C HIS A 162 17.86 -4.00 4.99
N GLY A 163 17.06 -5.04 5.29
CA GLY A 163 17.53 -6.21 6.02
C GLY A 163 17.91 -5.92 7.48
N MET A 164 17.40 -4.82 8.06
CA MET A 164 17.69 -4.43 9.43
C MET A 164 16.96 -5.33 10.43
N LYS A 165 17.58 -5.54 11.60
CA LYS A 165 16.88 -6.19 12.71
C LYS A 165 15.77 -5.27 13.22
N ILE A 166 14.54 -5.76 13.20
CA ILE A 166 13.37 -5.00 13.61
C ILE A 166 13.17 -5.09 15.13
N PRO A 167 12.92 -3.98 15.85
CA PRO A 167 12.50 -4.02 17.25
C PRO A 167 11.09 -4.62 17.36
N GLY A 168 10.97 -5.90 17.71
CA GLY A 168 9.72 -6.63 17.62
C GLY A 168 8.74 -6.39 18.78
N ASP A 169 9.19 -6.57 20.02
CA ASP A 169 8.28 -6.67 21.18
C ASP A 169 7.56 -5.36 21.49
N GLU A 170 8.27 -4.25 21.53
CA GLU A 170 7.70 -2.91 21.81
C GLU A 170 6.75 -2.47 20.69
N VAL A 171 7.13 -2.71 19.42
CA VAL A 171 6.27 -2.41 18.28
C VAL A 171 4.98 -3.23 18.31
N LEU A 172 5.06 -4.50 18.72
CA LEU A 172 3.88 -5.34 18.89
C LEU A 172 2.99 -4.86 20.05
N GLN A 173 3.56 -4.42 21.17
CA GLN A 173 2.80 -3.84 22.28
C GLN A 173 2.03 -2.60 21.83
N PHE A 174 2.69 -1.67 21.13
CA PHE A 174 2.02 -0.51 20.53
C PHE A 174 0.90 -0.93 19.56
N THR A 175 1.20 -1.87 18.67
CA THR A 175 0.25 -2.34 17.64
C THR A 175 -0.98 -3.00 18.25
N ASP A 176 -0.79 -3.82 19.28
CA ASP A 176 -1.88 -4.46 20.01
C ASP A 176 -2.72 -3.43 20.79
N SER A 177 -2.10 -2.37 21.33
CA SER A 177 -2.82 -1.28 21.99
C SER A 177 -3.71 -0.46 21.04
N CYS A 178 -3.42 -0.46 19.74
CA CYS A 178 -4.26 0.14 18.71
C CYS A 178 -5.43 -0.77 18.28
N PHE A 179 -5.44 -2.05 18.65
CA PHE A 179 -6.47 -3.02 18.25
C PHE A 179 -7.67 -2.95 19.18
N SER A 180 -8.84 -2.58 18.65
CA SER A 180 -10.10 -2.62 19.38
C SER A 180 -11.26 -3.04 18.48
N ASP A 181 -12.24 -3.75 19.05
CA ASP A 181 -13.45 -4.21 18.34
C ASP A 181 -13.19 -4.98 17.02
N GLY A 182 -12.06 -5.71 16.96
CA GLY A 182 -11.69 -6.54 15.81
C GLY A 182 -11.02 -5.79 14.66
N ALA A 183 -10.51 -4.58 14.89
CA ALA A 183 -9.80 -3.78 13.90
C ALA A 183 -8.75 -2.88 14.56
N TRP A 184 -7.79 -2.36 13.78
CA TRP A 184 -6.80 -1.41 14.29
C TRP A 184 -7.19 0.04 14.03
N ASN A 185 -7.08 0.87 15.06
CA ASN A 185 -7.25 2.31 15.00
C ASN A 185 -5.93 3.02 14.67
N PHE A 186 -6.01 4.33 14.41
CA PHE A 186 -4.84 5.15 14.08
C PHE A 186 -3.84 5.24 15.25
N THR A 187 -4.36 5.43 16.47
CA THR A 187 -3.65 5.41 17.76
C THR A 187 -4.54 4.69 18.79
N PRO A 188 -4.03 4.36 20.00
CA PRO A 188 -4.81 3.63 21.02
C PRO A 188 -6.09 4.33 21.48
N ILE A 189 -6.14 5.66 21.37
CA ILE A 189 -7.29 6.49 21.76
C ILE A 189 -8.15 6.92 20.56
N SER A 190 -7.72 6.59 19.34
CA SER A 190 -8.44 6.98 18.13
C SER A 190 -9.61 6.04 17.87
N TYR A 191 -10.72 6.59 17.37
CA TYR A 191 -11.85 5.84 16.85
C TYR A 191 -12.58 6.74 15.85
N PRO A 192 -13.14 6.23 14.74
CA PRO A 192 -13.22 4.82 14.31
C PRO A 192 -12.02 4.36 13.44
N PRO A 193 -11.83 3.05 13.24
CA PRO A 193 -10.79 2.51 12.37
C PRO A 193 -11.11 2.74 10.88
N TYR A 194 -10.07 2.95 10.08
CA TYR A 194 -10.12 3.07 8.62
C TYR A 194 -9.36 1.92 7.96
N ILE A 195 -9.67 1.59 6.71
CA ILE A 195 -9.02 0.46 6.05
C ILE A 195 -7.49 0.59 5.99
N GLU A 196 -6.95 1.80 5.91
CA GLU A 196 -5.50 2.04 5.91
C GLU A 196 -4.87 1.73 7.27
N THR A 197 -5.57 2.00 8.38
CA THR A 197 -5.10 1.68 9.74
C THR A 197 -5.19 0.18 9.98
N VAL A 198 -6.29 -0.46 9.56
CA VAL A 198 -6.49 -1.91 9.66
C VAL A 198 -5.44 -2.66 8.83
N HIS A 199 -5.22 -2.25 7.58
CA HIS A 199 -4.16 -2.81 6.74
C HIS A 199 -2.77 -2.59 7.35
N SER A 200 -2.55 -1.46 8.04
CA SER A 200 -1.26 -1.20 8.68
C SER A 200 -0.99 -2.13 9.86
N GLY A 201 -1.95 -2.30 10.77
CA GLY A 201 -1.83 -3.28 11.86
C GLY A 201 -1.73 -4.73 11.38
N PHE A 202 -2.46 -5.06 10.31
CA PHE A 202 -2.39 -6.37 9.65
C PHE A 202 -0.97 -6.67 9.15
N ARG A 203 -0.38 -5.73 8.39
CA ARG A 203 0.98 -5.87 7.85
C ARG A 203 2.05 -5.91 8.94
N ILE A 204 1.91 -5.12 10.01
CA ILE A 204 2.85 -5.19 11.15
C ILE A 204 2.83 -6.60 11.77
N ASN A 205 1.64 -7.17 11.98
CA ASN A 205 1.50 -8.53 12.51
C ASN A 205 2.11 -9.58 11.56
N GLU A 206 1.89 -9.43 10.26
CA GLU A 206 2.48 -10.32 9.25
C GLU A 206 4.02 -10.27 9.26
N ILE A 207 4.60 -9.06 9.27
CA ILE A 207 6.06 -8.85 9.29
C ILE A 207 6.68 -9.42 10.57
N LEU A 208 6.09 -9.15 11.74
CA LEU A 208 6.72 -9.45 13.03
C LEU A 208 6.36 -10.84 13.59
N ARG A 209 5.14 -11.31 13.34
CA ARG A 209 4.64 -12.57 13.91
C ARG A 209 4.62 -13.70 12.89
N GLY A 210 4.75 -13.42 11.59
CA GLY A 210 4.53 -14.41 10.53
C GLY A 210 3.11 -14.97 10.50
N LYS A 211 2.15 -14.29 11.16
CA LYS A 211 0.74 -14.66 11.22
C LYS A 211 -0.13 -13.42 11.14
N VAL A 212 -1.35 -13.61 10.66
CA VAL A 212 -2.33 -12.54 10.46
C VAL A 212 -3.50 -12.67 11.43
N SER A 213 -4.12 -11.55 11.82
CA SER A 213 -5.35 -11.56 12.60
C SER A 213 -6.56 -11.59 11.67
N ASP A 214 -7.62 -12.29 12.09
CA ASP A 214 -8.87 -12.31 11.33
C ASP A 214 -9.63 -10.98 11.47
N VAL A 215 -9.59 -10.18 10.40
CA VAL A 215 -10.33 -8.91 10.27
C VAL A 215 -11.48 -9.00 9.26
N THR A 216 -11.90 -10.21 8.90
CA THR A 216 -12.94 -10.47 7.87
C THR A 216 -14.22 -9.69 8.17
N ARG A 217 -14.64 -9.65 9.44
CA ARG A 217 -15.86 -8.94 9.84
C ARG A 217 -15.79 -7.45 9.54
N PHE A 218 -14.64 -6.81 9.77
CA PHE A 218 -14.45 -5.40 9.45
C PHE A 218 -14.47 -5.19 7.93
N ILE A 219 -13.70 -5.99 7.19
CA ILE A 219 -13.58 -5.87 5.73
C ILE A 219 -14.95 -6.03 5.05
N MET A 220 -15.75 -7.00 5.47
CA MET A 220 -17.07 -7.23 4.88
C MET A 220 -18.08 -6.10 5.17
N LYS A 221 -17.90 -5.32 6.25
CA LYS A 221 -18.76 -4.14 6.53
C LYS A 221 -18.46 -2.93 5.63
N ILE A 222 -17.27 -2.89 5.03
CA ILE A 222 -16.84 -1.80 4.15
C ILE A 222 -16.92 -2.18 2.66
N ARG A 223 -17.51 -3.33 2.34
CA ARG A 223 -17.81 -3.73 0.96
C ARG A 223 -19.05 -2.97 0.46
N ASN A 224 -18.98 -2.46 -0.76
CA ASN A 224 -20.11 -1.83 -1.44
C ASN A 224 -20.79 -2.81 -2.42
N PRO A 225 -22.05 -2.55 -2.81
CA PRO A 225 -22.77 -3.39 -3.77
C PRO A 225 -22.14 -3.45 -5.17
N ASP A 226 -21.29 -2.47 -5.53
CA ASP A 226 -20.63 -2.41 -6.83
C ASP A 226 -19.44 -3.37 -6.97
N GLY A 227 -19.10 -4.10 -5.90
CA GLY A 227 -18.01 -5.06 -5.84
C GLY A 227 -16.74 -4.52 -5.19
N GLY A 228 -16.58 -3.20 -5.10
CA GLY A 228 -15.42 -2.56 -4.48
C GLY A 228 -15.60 -2.31 -2.98
N PHE A 229 -14.59 -1.69 -2.38
CA PHE A 229 -14.55 -1.39 -0.95
C PHE A 229 -14.34 0.10 -0.68
N ARG A 230 -14.99 0.61 0.35
CA ARG A 230 -14.87 1.99 0.84
C ARG A 230 -13.91 2.09 2.02
N ARG A 231 -13.50 3.31 2.34
CA ARG A 231 -12.53 3.61 3.41
C ARG A 231 -12.99 3.22 4.82
N SER A 232 -14.28 3.37 5.12
CA SER A 232 -14.84 3.25 6.48
C SER A 232 -16.22 2.58 6.50
N VAL A 233 -16.69 2.20 7.69
CA VAL A 233 -18.00 1.57 7.91
C VAL A 233 -19.20 2.52 7.75
N TYR A 234 -18.96 3.83 7.64
CA TYR A 234 -20.02 4.83 7.54
C TYR A 234 -20.46 5.05 6.09
N MET A 235 -19.92 6.06 5.43
CA MET A 235 -20.16 6.35 4.02
C MET A 235 -18.83 6.44 3.27
N GLY A 236 -18.89 6.17 1.98
CA GLY A 236 -17.73 6.26 1.10
C GLY A 236 -17.96 5.53 -0.21
N ILE A 237 -17.23 5.95 -1.23
CA ILE A 237 -17.21 5.30 -2.53
C ILE A 237 -16.19 4.17 -2.55
N SER A 238 -16.36 3.26 -3.51
CA SER A 238 -15.38 2.22 -3.79
C SER A 238 -14.17 2.78 -4.53
N GLU A 239 -12.97 2.46 -4.06
CA GLU A 239 -11.70 2.86 -4.68
C GLU A 239 -10.80 1.65 -4.94
N PRO A 240 -9.96 1.65 -6.00
CA PRO A 240 -8.99 0.59 -6.25
C PRO A 240 -8.04 0.35 -5.07
N GLU A 241 -7.57 1.41 -4.39
CA GLU A 241 -6.69 1.27 -3.22
C GLU A 241 -7.35 0.50 -2.08
N TYR A 242 -8.55 0.91 -1.68
CA TYR A 242 -9.26 0.25 -0.58
C TYR A 242 -9.67 -1.16 -0.97
N THR A 243 -10.04 -1.36 -2.23
CA THR A 243 -10.36 -2.69 -2.78
C THR A 243 -9.15 -3.61 -2.70
N TYR A 244 -7.98 -3.15 -3.15
CA TYR A 244 -6.72 -3.90 -3.02
C TYR A 244 -6.43 -4.27 -1.56
N ARG A 245 -6.45 -3.31 -0.64
CA ARG A 245 -6.15 -3.56 0.77
C ARG A 245 -7.12 -4.58 1.38
N ALA A 246 -8.40 -4.49 1.04
CA ALA A 246 -9.44 -5.41 1.52
C ALA A 246 -9.19 -6.84 1.01
N ILE A 247 -9.01 -7.01 -0.29
CA ILE A 247 -8.82 -8.34 -0.87
C ILE A 247 -7.48 -8.94 -0.51
N TYR A 248 -6.42 -8.13 -0.34
CA TYR A 248 -5.14 -8.56 0.17
C TYR A 248 -5.28 -9.23 1.55
N MET A 249 -5.92 -8.53 2.49
CA MET A 249 -6.14 -9.08 3.83
C MET A 249 -7.02 -10.34 3.80
N LEU A 250 -8.07 -10.38 2.98
CA LEU A 250 -8.92 -11.57 2.85
C LEU A 250 -8.16 -12.77 2.24
N ALA A 251 -7.34 -12.53 1.22
CA ALA A 251 -6.48 -13.53 0.59
C ALA A 251 -5.50 -14.12 1.62
N SER A 252 -4.84 -13.26 2.40
CA SER A 252 -3.87 -13.68 3.42
C SER A 252 -4.52 -14.46 4.57
N ILE A 253 -5.82 -14.25 4.85
CA ILE A 253 -6.55 -14.99 5.91
C ILE A 253 -7.07 -16.34 5.39
N HIS A 254 -7.69 -16.36 4.20
CA HIS A 254 -8.51 -17.49 3.74
C HIS A 254 -7.90 -18.27 2.56
N GLY A 255 -6.93 -17.70 1.86
CA GLY A 255 -6.56 -18.12 0.51
C GLY A 255 -7.64 -17.77 -0.52
N TRP A 256 -7.37 -18.10 -1.79
CA TRP A 256 -8.31 -18.02 -2.90
C TRP A 256 -8.56 -19.39 -3.52
#